data_AF-A0A2G1ZQT4-F1
#
_entry.id   AF-A0A2G1ZQT4-F1
#
_cell.length_a   1.000
_cell.length_b   1.000
_cell.length_c   1.000
_cell.angle_alpha   90.00
_cell.angle_beta   90.00
_cell.angle_gamma   90.00
#
_symmetry.space_group_name_H-M   'P 1'
#
loop_
_entity.id
_entity.type
_entity.pdbx_description
1 polymer ?
#
loop_
_entity_poly.entity_id
_entity_poly.type
_entity_poly.pdbx_seq_one_letter_code
_entity_poly.pdbx_strand_id
1 'polypeptide(L)'
;MLARAGYDTLGKLAEGLRSGIADVPGMGGKKRADFFRKLVQLVNGLREGQLSSELLALRFPIGVSGSAEARNAFKERATYEFHEQTSNFGIGILHAGTKTKTLKTAGYGSVGELAAAGSDTLLALPGMGRSTLRKIEKALQGLQEAQDKDGNVDWDRYCAAIDIPLLPVESLALDGNSFAAMVGITLGQLGQTLHDPVLQKIIADRISKPPHQRATLEDIGSSLPEPITRERVRQKEAKLLEALAAALVNDDYAHLGVHFRPEFADYWKRAAANFADAEEDITFAALVDGLVETWGVDRAILLEHLPLIATVITGEVMATSVFGDATRLDPRLLTLSEADRNIPLRHLQIGRAARALRQRGLDTIGDLISAIRQGTVSRASGAHYRTAIAHLDHVLASLDEDQHFDRKTYLKTIGVRALPEDDPSGPREFMRDLAANVSDILAANPPRMRSREIFVLRTARSMATRLTMEKTAEVLDTYGPSVKREETDTLAWLNEVILGGDQALAGIALRPVFVRIWYRINEVFDEANGDAELFQRYLAATFGIDEGDVEPAMPTMIAVLTGYPYGRLGRYTRMAAAPIVEEEEPFETEEVAEATSPIRIKLKGFRRTH
;
A
#
# COMPACT_ATOMS: atom_id res chain seq x y z
N MET A 1 5.36 2.96 53.27
CA MET A 1 5.39 1.82 54.20
C MET A 1 6.16 2.22 55.45
N LEU A 2 7.47 2.48 55.36
CA LEU A 2 8.31 2.96 56.47
C LEU A 2 7.77 4.22 57.17
N ALA A 3 7.35 5.24 56.41
CA ALA A 3 6.72 6.43 56.99
C ALA A 3 5.42 6.15 57.77
N ARG A 4 4.64 5.14 57.37
CA ARG A 4 3.43 4.72 58.11
C ARG A 4 3.77 3.89 59.35
N ALA A 5 4.96 3.31 59.40
CA ALA A 5 5.49 2.56 60.54
C ALA A 5 6.34 3.45 61.47
N GLY A 6 6.22 4.78 61.38
CA GLY A 6 6.91 5.74 62.26
C GLY A 6 8.28 6.22 61.77
N TYR A 7 8.80 5.70 60.65
CA TYR A 7 10.08 6.11 60.07
C TYR A 7 9.86 7.13 58.93
N ASP A 8 9.27 8.27 59.27
CA ASP A 8 8.89 9.34 58.33
C ASP A 8 10.04 10.31 57.98
N THR A 9 11.18 10.18 58.66
CA THR A 9 12.40 10.96 58.43
C THR A 9 13.62 10.04 58.37
N LEU A 10 14.69 10.49 57.71
CA LEU A 10 15.97 9.77 57.69
C LEU A 10 16.56 9.59 59.08
N GLY A 11 16.38 10.57 59.99
CA GLY A 11 16.81 10.47 61.38
C GLY A 11 16.12 9.32 62.12
N LYS A 12 14.79 9.26 62.09
CA LYS A 12 14.02 8.16 62.71
C LYS A 12 14.33 6.82 62.06
N LEU A 13 14.54 6.78 60.74
CA LEU A 13 14.95 5.55 60.05
C LEU A 13 16.35 5.10 60.46
N ALA A 14 17.31 6.01 60.59
CA ALA A 14 18.66 5.69 61.04
C ALA A 14 18.69 5.20 62.50
N GLU A 15 17.88 5.81 63.36
CA GLU A 15 17.69 5.36 64.73
C GLU A 15 17.05 3.96 64.77
N GLY A 16 15.97 3.75 64.01
CA GLY A 16 15.33 2.44 63.86
C GLY A 16 16.26 1.36 63.30
N LEU A 17 17.16 1.70 62.36
CA LEU A 17 18.18 0.78 61.86
C LEU A 17 19.21 0.40 62.93
N ARG A 18 19.51 1.30 63.88
CA ARG A 18 20.43 1.03 65.01
C ARG A 18 19.76 0.23 66.13
N SER A 19 18.52 0.55 66.47
CA SER A 19 17.79 -0.07 67.59
C SER A 19 16.97 -1.31 67.20
N GLY A 20 16.84 -1.58 65.89
CA GLY A 20 15.98 -2.61 65.33
C GLY A 20 14.68 -2.05 64.77
N ILE A 21 14.39 -2.34 63.50
CA ILE A 21 13.15 -1.94 62.83
C ILE A 21 12.06 -2.97 63.14
N ALA A 22 10.98 -2.53 63.80
CA ALA A 22 9.78 -3.34 64.02
C ALA A 22 9.15 -3.81 62.69
N ASP A 23 8.36 -4.89 62.71
CA ASP A 23 7.77 -5.44 61.49
C ASP A 23 6.89 -4.40 60.77
N VAL A 24 7.19 -4.14 59.50
CA VAL A 24 6.53 -3.11 58.69
C VAL A 24 5.44 -3.79 57.85
N PRO A 25 4.15 -3.52 58.10
CA PRO A 25 3.06 -4.16 57.36
C PRO A 25 3.21 -3.96 55.84
N GLY A 26 3.16 -5.08 55.09
CA GLY A 26 3.31 -5.08 53.63
C GLY A 26 4.76 -5.10 53.11
N MET A 27 5.76 -5.18 53.99
CA MET A 27 7.19 -5.26 53.67
C MET A 27 7.71 -6.71 53.71
N GLY A 28 7.29 -7.52 52.73
CA GLY A 28 7.78 -8.89 52.55
C GLY A 28 9.26 -8.98 52.12
N GLY A 29 9.82 -10.20 52.09
CA GLY A 29 11.25 -10.46 51.92
C GLY A 29 11.91 -9.77 50.71
N LYS A 30 11.26 -9.79 49.53
CA LYS A 30 11.78 -9.13 48.31
C LYS A 30 11.92 -7.61 48.48
N LYS A 31 10.96 -6.96 49.17
CA LYS A 31 10.99 -5.51 49.42
C LYS A 31 12.03 -5.14 50.49
N ARG A 32 12.23 -5.99 51.50
CA ARG A 32 13.30 -5.82 52.50
C ARG A 32 14.68 -5.89 51.82
N ALA A 33 14.90 -6.88 50.96
CA ALA A 33 16.15 -7.03 50.22
C ALA A 33 16.43 -5.82 49.30
N ASP A 34 15.42 -5.34 48.57
CA ASP A 34 15.55 -4.15 47.70
C ASP A 34 15.83 -2.87 48.51
N PHE A 35 15.19 -2.72 49.67
CA PHE A 35 15.43 -1.61 50.60
C PHE A 35 16.89 -1.59 51.10
N PHE A 36 17.39 -2.72 51.62
CA PHE A 36 18.78 -2.79 52.11
C PHE A 36 19.81 -2.62 50.98
N ARG A 37 19.53 -3.15 49.78
CA ARG A 37 20.39 -2.92 48.61
C ARG A 37 20.54 -1.44 48.28
N LYS A 38 19.43 -0.70 48.25
CA LYS A 38 19.43 0.76 48.01
C LYS A 38 20.09 1.53 49.15
N LEU A 39 19.95 1.07 50.39
CA LEU A 39 20.64 1.65 51.55
C LEU A 39 22.16 1.50 51.42
N VAL A 40 22.64 0.32 51.02
CA VAL A 40 24.07 0.07 50.76
C VAL A 40 24.58 0.93 49.60
N GLN A 41 23.82 1.05 48.50
CA GLN A 41 24.17 1.93 47.38
C GLN A 41 24.29 3.40 47.81
N LEU A 42 23.36 3.87 48.65
CA LEU A 42 23.41 5.23 49.21
C LEU A 42 24.68 5.45 50.05
N VAL A 43 25.03 4.49 50.92
CA VAL A 43 26.23 4.57 51.77
C VAL A 43 27.50 4.55 50.92
N ASN A 44 27.58 3.70 49.90
CA ASN A 44 28.73 3.64 49.00
C ASN A 44 28.86 4.94 48.20
N GLY A 45 27.78 5.47 47.65
CA GLY A 45 27.79 6.75 46.92
C GLY A 45 28.21 7.94 47.80
N LEU A 46 27.85 7.95 49.09
CA LEU A 46 28.33 8.93 50.07
C LEU A 46 29.83 8.76 50.37
N ARG A 47 30.30 7.51 50.51
CA ARG A 47 31.71 7.19 50.82
C ARG A 47 32.65 7.49 49.65
N GLU A 48 32.17 7.28 48.44
CA GLU A 48 32.91 7.52 47.19
C GLU A 48 32.82 8.99 46.73
N GLY A 49 32.15 9.87 47.49
CA GLY A 49 32.01 11.30 47.16
C GLY A 49 31.08 11.59 45.97
N GLN A 50 30.41 10.58 45.42
CA GLN A 50 29.43 10.71 44.33
C GLN A 50 28.13 11.40 44.81
N LEU A 51 27.88 11.38 46.12
CA LEU A 51 26.76 12.04 46.77
C LEU A 51 27.28 12.97 47.87
N SER A 52 26.83 14.23 47.85
CA SER A 52 27.14 15.19 48.92
C SER A 52 26.19 14.99 50.11
N SER A 53 26.78 14.77 51.28
CA SER A 53 26.04 14.69 52.56
C SER A 53 25.35 16.01 52.89
N GLU A 54 25.94 17.16 52.54
CA GLU A 54 25.38 18.49 52.74
C GLU A 54 24.14 18.72 51.88
N LEU A 55 24.19 18.38 50.58
CA LEU A 55 23.03 18.47 49.67
C LEU A 55 21.91 17.52 50.07
N LEU A 56 22.24 16.32 50.56
CA LEU A 56 21.26 15.37 51.06
C LEU A 56 20.62 15.83 52.38
N ALA A 57 21.39 16.45 53.28
CA ALA A 57 20.88 17.04 54.51
C ALA A 57 20.00 18.27 54.24
N LEU A 58 20.30 19.06 53.21
CA LEU A 58 19.49 20.20 52.79
C LEU A 58 18.15 19.74 52.18
N ARG A 59 18.17 18.68 51.38
CA ARG A 59 17.00 18.10 50.71
C ARG A 59 16.13 17.25 51.63
N PHE A 60 16.74 16.63 52.64
CA PHE A 60 16.10 15.73 53.61
C PHE A 60 16.63 16.01 55.03
N PRO A 61 16.22 17.14 55.66
CA PRO A 61 16.76 17.60 56.93
C PRO A 61 16.61 16.57 58.05
N ILE A 62 17.73 16.33 58.75
CA ILE A 62 17.81 15.43 59.91
C ILE A 62 17.48 16.25 61.16
N GLY A 63 16.21 16.62 61.31
CA GLY A 63 15.71 17.38 62.45
C GLY A 63 14.71 16.57 63.27
N VAL A 64 15.06 16.29 64.53
CA VAL A 64 14.13 15.93 65.60
C VAL A 64 13.41 17.22 66.00
N SER A 65 12.07 17.24 65.89
CA SER A 65 11.17 18.29 66.38
C SER A 65 11.63 19.76 66.17
N GLY A 66 11.26 20.35 65.04
CA GLY A 66 11.47 21.79 64.80
C GLY A 66 10.35 22.37 63.93
N SER A 67 9.58 23.27 64.55
CA SER A 67 8.56 24.21 64.06
C SER A 67 7.85 23.96 62.71
N ALA A 68 6.53 23.98 62.77
CA ALA A 68 5.62 24.01 61.62
C ALA A 68 5.79 25.24 60.70
N GLU A 69 6.65 26.19 61.08
CA GLU A 69 6.82 27.49 60.42
C GLU A 69 7.71 27.41 59.17
N ALA A 70 8.72 26.52 59.14
CA ALA A 70 9.52 26.29 57.93
C ALA A 70 8.76 25.51 56.82
N ARG A 71 7.65 24.83 57.17
CA ARG A 71 6.78 24.14 56.20
C ARG A 71 5.74 25.05 55.55
N ASN A 72 5.46 26.21 56.14
CA ASN A 72 4.46 27.15 55.65
C ASN A 72 5.01 28.21 54.69
N ALA A 73 6.34 28.34 54.54
CA ALA A 73 6.97 29.28 53.60
C ALA A 73 6.83 28.88 52.11
N PHE A 74 6.25 27.72 51.80
CA PHE A 74 5.98 27.25 50.42
C PHE A 74 4.49 27.23 50.05
N LYS A 75 3.61 27.89 50.84
CA LYS A 75 2.18 28.04 50.55
C LYS A 75 1.86 29.40 49.92
N GLU A 76 2.61 29.82 48.92
CA GLU A 76 2.01 30.71 47.91
C GLU A 76 1.12 29.81 47.05
N ARG A 77 -0.18 30.14 46.98
CA ARG A 77 -1.06 29.55 45.97
C ARG A 77 -0.45 29.90 44.62
N ALA A 78 0.14 28.93 43.92
CA ALA A 78 0.53 29.12 42.53
C ALA A 78 -0.74 29.55 41.78
N THR A 79 -0.82 30.84 41.46
CA THR A 79 -1.97 31.42 40.79
C THR A 79 -1.58 31.43 39.33
N TYR A 80 -2.09 30.47 38.56
CA TYR A 80 -1.81 30.40 37.14
C TYR A 80 -2.71 31.39 36.41
N GLU A 81 -2.13 32.28 35.61
CA GLU A 81 -2.88 33.20 34.74
C GLU A 81 -2.80 32.66 33.31
N PHE A 82 -3.83 31.94 32.88
CA PHE A 82 -3.94 31.42 31.51
C PHE A 82 -4.80 32.35 30.64
N HIS A 83 -4.42 32.52 29.38
CA HIS A 83 -5.31 33.09 28.38
C HIS A 83 -6.54 32.19 28.18
N GLU A 84 -7.67 32.75 27.74
CA GLU A 84 -8.94 32.01 27.58
C GLU A 84 -8.77 30.77 26.67
N GLN A 85 -8.02 30.91 25.58
CA GLN A 85 -7.73 29.80 24.66
C GLN A 85 -6.95 28.67 25.34
N THR A 86 -5.88 29.00 26.06
CA THR A 86 -5.04 28.02 26.78
C THR A 86 -5.80 27.37 27.95
N SER A 87 -6.64 28.15 28.62
CA SER A 87 -7.52 27.68 29.70
C SER A 87 -8.50 26.61 29.20
N ASN A 88 -8.99 26.75 27.96
CA ASN A 88 -9.95 25.83 27.34
C ASN A 88 -9.31 24.54 26.80
N PHE A 89 -7.98 24.43 26.79
CA PHE A 89 -7.33 23.18 26.39
C PHE A 89 -7.73 22.04 27.32
N GLY A 90 -7.94 20.85 26.75
CA GLY A 90 -8.20 19.65 27.53
C GLY A 90 -6.97 19.22 28.31
N ILE A 91 -7.14 18.66 29.51
CA ILE A 91 -6.00 18.24 30.37
C ILE A 91 -5.13 17.11 29.79
N GLY A 92 -5.50 16.56 28.63
CA GLY A 92 -4.71 15.56 27.91
C GLY A 92 -3.34 16.09 27.48
N ILE A 93 -3.23 17.39 27.17
CA ILE A 93 -1.97 18.04 26.79
C ILE A 93 -0.94 18.10 27.92
N LEU A 94 -1.34 17.82 29.17
CA LEU A 94 -0.47 17.86 30.36
C LEU A 94 0.30 16.54 30.60
N HIS A 95 0.10 15.53 29.74
CA HIS A 95 0.79 14.22 29.81
C HIS A 95 0.71 13.55 31.19
N ALA A 96 -0.45 13.67 31.87
CA ALA A 96 -0.64 13.16 33.23
C ALA A 96 -0.83 11.63 33.34
N GLY A 97 -0.75 10.88 32.24
CA GLY A 97 -0.79 9.42 32.27
C GLY A 97 -2.20 8.87 32.56
N THR A 98 -2.24 7.74 33.24
CA THR A 98 -3.48 7.11 33.74
C THR A 98 -4.28 7.97 34.72
N LYS A 99 -3.73 9.10 35.17
CA LYS A 99 -4.38 10.02 36.11
C LYS A 99 -5.26 11.04 35.41
N THR A 100 -5.10 11.26 34.11
CA THR A 100 -5.98 12.13 33.31
C THR A 100 -7.44 11.69 33.43
N LYS A 101 -7.73 10.38 33.34
CA LYS A 101 -9.11 9.87 33.50
C LYS A 101 -9.69 10.19 34.89
N THR A 102 -8.90 10.01 35.95
CA THR A 102 -9.33 10.34 37.33
C THR A 102 -9.64 11.82 37.48
N LEU A 103 -8.85 12.70 36.86
CA LEU A 103 -9.09 14.15 36.86
C LEU A 103 -10.36 14.53 36.11
N LYS A 104 -10.55 13.99 34.88
CA LYS A 104 -11.77 14.19 34.09
C LYS A 104 -13.03 13.76 34.87
N THR A 105 -13.01 12.57 35.48
CA THR A 105 -14.14 12.08 36.30
C THR A 105 -14.40 12.94 37.55
N ALA A 106 -13.37 13.60 38.08
CA ALA A 106 -13.51 14.53 39.20
C ALA A 106 -13.96 15.95 38.79
N GLY A 107 -14.26 16.18 37.50
CA GLY A 107 -14.72 17.46 36.98
C GLY A 107 -13.62 18.42 36.54
N TYR A 108 -12.38 17.95 36.39
CA TYR A 108 -11.25 18.74 35.89
C TYR A 108 -10.94 18.31 34.45
N GLY A 109 -11.74 18.77 33.50
CA GLY A 109 -11.63 18.46 32.07
C GLY A 109 -10.71 19.41 31.31
N SER A 110 -10.61 20.67 31.74
CA SER A 110 -9.79 21.70 31.11
C SER A 110 -8.58 22.12 31.94
N VAL A 111 -7.59 22.72 31.29
CA VAL A 111 -6.40 23.30 31.93
C VAL A 111 -6.82 24.36 32.95
N GLY A 112 -7.78 25.22 32.62
CA GLY A 112 -8.29 26.26 33.53
C GLY A 112 -8.95 25.69 34.78
N GLU A 113 -9.82 24.69 34.63
CA GLU A 113 -10.45 23.99 35.75
C GLU A 113 -9.40 23.35 36.66
N LEU A 114 -8.38 22.71 36.07
CA LEU A 114 -7.32 22.06 36.83
C LEU A 114 -6.39 23.07 37.50
N ALA A 115 -6.11 24.21 36.86
CA ALA A 115 -5.27 25.27 37.40
C ALA A 115 -5.94 26.01 38.57
N ALA A 116 -7.26 26.15 38.53
CA ALA A 116 -8.05 26.68 39.64
C ALA A 116 -8.13 25.70 40.82
N ALA A 117 -7.87 24.41 40.59
CA ALA A 117 -7.87 23.41 41.64
C ALA A 117 -6.64 23.54 42.55
N GLY A 118 -6.86 23.79 43.84
CA GLY A 118 -5.77 23.84 44.81
C GLY A 118 -5.08 22.49 44.99
N SER A 119 -3.76 22.51 45.27
CA SER A 119 -2.95 21.32 45.53
C SER A 119 -3.53 20.39 46.60
N ASP A 120 -4.15 20.96 47.65
CA ASP A 120 -4.81 20.20 48.72
C ASP A 120 -6.04 19.43 48.20
N THR A 121 -6.82 20.02 47.28
CA THR A 121 -7.98 19.38 46.63
C THR A 121 -7.56 18.25 45.72
N LEU A 122 -6.50 18.46 44.92
CA LEU A 122 -5.97 17.44 44.02
C LEU A 122 -5.36 16.25 44.77
N LEU A 123 -4.70 16.49 45.91
CA LEU A 123 -4.15 15.42 46.77
C LEU A 123 -5.23 14.60 47.48
N ALA A 124 -6.42 15.16 47.68
CA ALA A 124 -7.55 14.44 48.25
C ALA A 124 -8.14 13.39 47.29
N LEU A 125 -7.87 13.50 45.98
CA LEU A 125 -8.39 12.56 44.99
C LEU A 125 -7.78 11.15 45.14
N PRO A 126 -8.57 10.08 44.97
CA PRO A 126 -8.08 8.71 45.07
C PRO A 126 -6.91 8.42 44.13
N GLY A 127 -5.79 7.98 44.71
CA GLY A 127 -4.60 7.60 43.97
C GLY A 127 -3.79 8.78 43.42
N MET A 128 -4.06 10.01 43.84
CA MET A 128 -3.18 11.16 43.61
C MET A 128 -2.08 11.22 44.67
N GLY A 129 -0.83 11.14 44.21
CA GLY A 129 0.34 11.27 45.07
C GLY A 129 1.10 12.56 44.79
N ARG A 130 1.95 12.98 45.74
CA ARG A 130 2.81 14.17 45.59
C ARG A 130 3.68 14.16 44.33
N SER A 131 4.08 12.97 43.86
CA SER A 131 4.85 12.85 42.61
C SER A 131 4.01 13.22 41.38
N THR A 132 2.76 12.74 41.31
CA THR A 132 1.83 13.10 40.25
C THR A 132 1.47 14.57 40.29
N LEU A 133 1.18 15.11 41.47
CA LEU A 133 0.90 16.52 41.64
C LEU A 133 2.05 17.39 41.13
N ARG A 134 3.30 17.09 41.52
CA ARG A 134 4.47 17.81 41.01
C ARG A 134 4.61 17.75 39.49
N LYS A 135 4.24 16.64 38.85
CA LYS A 135 4.25 16.55 37.38
C LYS A 135 3.19 17.45 36.77
N ILE A 136 1.99 17.48 37.34
CA ILE A 136 0.90 18.37 36.91
C ILE A 136 1.29 19.83 37.10
N GLU A 137 1.80 20.20 38.27
CA GLU A 137 2.28 21.56 38.56
C GLU A 137 3.42 21.97 37.61
N LYS A 138 4.38 21.07 37.35
CA LYS A 138 5.44 21.30 36.35
C LYS A 138 4.87 21.54 34.96
N ALA A 139 3.85 20.79 34.56
CA ALA A 139 3.20 20.96 33.26
C ALA A 139 2.40 22.25 33.17
N LEU A 140 1.60 22.59 34.19
CA LEU A 140 0.87 23.85 34.24
C LEU A 140 1.81 25.05 34.20
N GLN A 141 2.90 25.00 34.99
CA GLN A 141 3.92 26.05 34.98
C GLN A 141 4.60 26.16 33.61
N GLY A 142 5.04 25.04 33.03
CA GLY A 142 5.66 25.03 31.71
C GLY A 142 4.74 25.59 30.63
N LEU A 143 3.43 25.30 30.71
CA LEU A 143 2.42 25.82 29.78
C LEU A 143 2.21 27.33 29.96
N GLN A 144 2.16 27.81 31.21
CA GLN A 144 2.02 29.24 31.49
C GLN A 144 3.24 30.04 31.00
N GLU A 145 4.44 29.46 31.11
CA GLU A 145 5.66 30.10 30.62
C GLU A 145 5.79 30.06 29.08
N ALA A 146 5.10 29.12 28.44
CA ALA A 146 5.13 28.91 26.99
C ALA A 146 4.04 29.66 26.22
N GLN A 147 2.94 30.07 26.86
CA GLN A 147 1.92 30.91 26.21
C GLN A 147 2.41 32.35 26.05
N ASP A 148 2.00 33.01 24.97
CA ASP A 148 2.12 34.45 24.79
C ASP A 148 0.87 35.19 25.32
N LYS A 149 0.79 36.51 25.07
CA LYS A 149 -0.33 37.35 25.52
C LYS A 149 -1.62 37.10 24.74
N ASP A 150 -1.52 36.53 23.54
CA ASP A 150 -2.63 36.24 22.66
C ASP A 150 -3.14 34.79 22.85
N GLY A 151 -2.47 34.01 23.72
CA GLY A 151 -2.79 32.63 24.04
C GLY A 151 -2.15 31.59 23.12
N ASN A 152 -1.27 32.01 22.20
CA ASN A 152 -0.50 31.07 21.38
C ASN A 152 0.56 30.41 22.26
N VAL A 153 0.69 29.09 22.17
CA VAL A 153 1.66 28.32 22.94
C VAL A 153 2.86 27.99 22.08
N ASP A 154 4.04 28.36 22.57
CA ASP A 154 5.32 27.85 22.07
C ASP A 154 5.49 26.39 22.52
N TRP A 155 5.08 25.46 21.65
CA TRP A 155 5.11 24.04 21.95
C TRP A 155 6.53 23.49 22.10
N ASP A 156 7.54 24.08 21.45
CA ASP A 156 8.94 23.70 21.63
C ASP A 156 9.37 24.02 23.08
N ARG A 157 9.06 25.21 23.56
CA ARG A 157 9.35 25.62 24.94
C ARG A 157 8.58 24.78 25.96
N TYR A 158 7.30 24.54 25.73
CA TYR A 158 6.48 23.72 26.61
C TYR A 158 7.01 22.28 26.72
N CYS A 159 7.23 21.62 25.59
CA CYS A 159 7.67 20.22 25.55
C CYS A 159 9.06 20.06 26.18
N ALA A 160 9.98 21.01 25.94
CA ALA A 160 11.27 21.05 26.61
C ALA A 160 11.15 21.21 28.13
N ALA A 161 10.21 22.04 28.61
CA ALA A 161 10.01 22.25 30.04
C ALA A 161 9.56 20.95 30.74
N ILE A 162 8.69 20.15 30.12
CA ILE A 162 8.19 18.89 30.70
C ILE A 162 8.97 17.64 30.32
N ASP A 163 10.04 17.77 29.54
CA ASP A 163 10.92 16.68 29.10
C ASP A 163 10.19 15.64 28.23
N ILE A 164 9.46 16.12 27.22
CA ILE A 164 8.84 15.29 26.19
C ILE A 164 9.29 15.70 24.79
N PRO A 165 9.42 14.76 23.85
CA PRO A 165 9.73 15.10 22.46
C PRO A 165 8.52 15.69 21.72
N LEU A 166 8.80 16.67 20.87
CA LEU A 166 7.85 17.28 19.94
C LEU A 166 8.10 16.74 18.52
N LEU A 167 7.06 16.20 17.89
CA LEU A 167 7.14 15.52 16.58
C LEU A 167 6.20 16.15 15.54
N PRO A 168 6.58 16.24 14.25
CA PRO A 168 7.90 15.94 13.71
C PRO A 168 8.98 16.84 14.30
N VAL A 169 10.23 16.37 14.34
CA VAL A 169 11.35 17.14 14.92
C VAL A 169 11.54 18.47 14.19
N GLU A 170 11.48 18.44 12.86
CA GLU A 170 11.58 19.63 12.02
C GLU A 170 10.23 20.36 11.98
N SER A 171 10.26 21.67 12.26
CA SER A 171 9.12 22.56 12.01
C SER A 171 9.19 23.01 10.56
N LEU A 172 8.24 22.55 9.75
CA LEU A 172 8.13 22.85 8.34
C LEU A 172 6.70 23.28 8.05
N ALA A 173 6.53 24.29 7.19
CA ALA A 173 5.22 24.59 6.62
C ALA A 173 4.82 23.42 5.71
N LEU A 174 3.72 22.74 6.03
CA LEU A 174 3.27 21.56 5.29
C LEU A 174 2.13 21.92 4.34
N ASP A 175 2.28 21.57 3.07
CA ASP A 175 1.15 21.36 2.14
C ASP A 175 0.65 19.90 2.21
N GLY A 176 -0.44 19.58 1.50
CA GLY A 176 -1.04 18.24 1.53
C GLY A 176 -0.09 17.11 1.12
N ASN A 177 0.74 17.37 0.10
CA ASN A 177 1.73 16.42 -0.40
C ASN A 177 2.85 16.17 0.61
N SER A 178 3.41 17.25 1.16
CA SER A 178 4.46 17.20 2.16
C SER A 178 3.95 16.55 3.45
N PHE A 179 2.70 16.83 3.85
CA PHE A 179 2.06 16.18 4.99
C PHE A 179 1.95 14.67 4.79
N ALA A 180 1.42 14.19 3.65
CA ALA A 180 1.24 12.77 3.40
C ALA A 180 2.57 11.99 3.44
N ALA A 181 3.64 12.56 2.86
CA ALA A 181 4.98 12.00 2.93
C ALA A 181 5.54 12.03 4.38
N MET A 182 5.23 13.07 5.15
CA MET A 182 5.69 13.23 6.53
C MET A 182 5.10 12.19 7.49
N VAL A 183 3.94 11.59 7.20
CA VAL A 183 3.31 10.58 8.08
C VAL A 183 4.26 9.41 8.36
N GLY A 184 4.95 8.91 7.33
CA GLY A 184 5.94 7.84 7.47
C GLY A 184 7.12 8.23 8.37
N ILE A 185 7.65 9.43 8.17
CA ILE A 185 8.79 9.96 8.91
C ILE A 185 8.41 10.16 10.38
N THR A 186 7.28 10.81 10.66
CA THR A 186 6.80 11.08 12.02
C THR A 186 6.54 9.79 12.80
N LEU A 187 5.97 8.76 12.17
CA LEU A 187 5.76 7.46 12.83
C LEU A 187 7.09 6.73 13.06
N GLY A 188 8.07 6.85 12.16
CA GLY A 188 9.43 6.37 12.39
C GLY A 188 10.10 7.04 13.60
N GLN A 189 9.97 8.37 13.72
CA GLN A 189 10.47 9.14 14.87
C GLN A 189 9.77 8.72 16.18
N LEU A 190 8.45 8.51 16.14
CA LEU A 190 7.71 7.97 17.27
C LEU A 190 8.26 6.61 17.70
N GLY A 191 8.52 5.71 16.75
CA GLY A 191 9.09 4.39 17.02
C GLY A 191 10.45 4.44 17.71
N GLN A 192 11.30 5.40 17.36
CA GLN A 192 12.61 5.60 18.01
C GLN A 192 12.48 6.21 19.41
N THR A 193 11.41 6.96 19.66
CA THR A 193 11.21 7.69 20.91
C THR A 193 10.58 6.84 22.01
N LEU A 194 9.75 5.86 21.66
CA LEU A 194 9.09 5.01 22.65
C LEU A 194 10.08 4.07 23.34
N HIS A 195 10.03 3.96 24.66
CA HIS A 195 10.90 3.05 25.43
C HIS A 195 10.49 1.57 25.39
N ASP A 196 9.27 1.25 24.95
CA ASP A 196 8.74 -0.11 24.97
C ASP A 196 9.18 -0.86 23.69
N PRO A 197 10.09 -1.85 23.79
CA PRO A 197 10.67 -2.51 22.62
C PRO A 197 9.61 -3.23 21.76
N VAL A 198 8.48 -3.61 22.36
CA VAL A 198 7.36 -4.21 21.62
C VAL A 198 6.69 -3.16 20.74
N LEU A 199 6.47 -1.94 21.25
CA LEU A 199 5.87 -0.85 20.48
C LEU A 199 6.80 -0.38 19.37
N GLN A 200 8.11 -0.31 19.64
CA GLN A 200 9.11 0.00 18.61
C GLN A 200 9.02 -0.98 17.44
N LYS A 201 8.96 -2.30 17.71
CA LYS A 201 8.78 -3.33 16.68
C LYS A 201 7.45 -3.26 15.95
N ILE A 202 6.35 -3.05 16.68
CA ILE A 202 5.02 -2.88 16.05
C ILE A 202 5.06 -1.71 15.04
N ILE A 203 5.67 -0.59 15.42
CA ILE A 203 5.81 0.55 14.52
C ILE A 203 6.70 0.22 13.33
N ALA A 204 7.90 -0.31 13.57
CA ALA A 204 8.92 -0.51 12.54
C ALA A 204 8.59 -1.63 11.54
N ASP A 205 8.08 -2.77 12.03
CA ASP A 205 7.96 -4.01 11.25
C ASP A 205 6.52 -4.25 10.75
N ARG A 206 5.54 -3.48 11.23
CA ARG A 206 4.13 -3.71 10.93
C ARG A 206 3.36 -2.46 10.54
N ILE A 207 3.33 -1.40 11.35
CA ILE A 207 2.58 -0.17 11.01
C ILE A 207 3.25 0.54 9.83
N SER A 208 4.56 0.77 9.91
CA SER A 208 5.34 1.52 8.90
C SER A 208 5.66 0.72 7.64
N LYS A 209 5.27 -0.55 7.57
CA LYS A 209 5.52 -1.42 6.41
C LYS A 209 4.29 -1.52 5.50
N PRO A 210 4.50 -1.60 4.18
CA PRO A 210 3.41 -1.87 3.25
C PRO A 210 2.79 -3.24 3.55
N PRO A 211 1.48 -3.44 3.28
CA PRO A 211 0.73 -4.62 3.72
C PRO A 211 1.38 -5.99 3.44
N HIS A 212 2.10 -6.15 2.32
CA HIS A 212 2.76 -7.40 1.93
C HIS A 212 4.09 -7.67 2.66
N GLN A 213 4.66 -6.68 3.36
CA GLN A 213 5.92 -6.80 4.11
C GLN A 213 5.70 -6.74 5.63
N ARG A 214 4.45 -6.67 6.09
CA ARG A 214 4.13 -6.55 7.52
C ARG A 214 4.44 -7.85 8.25
N ALA A 215 5.24 -7.78 9.30
CA ALA A 215 5.42 -8.89 10.23
C ALA A 215 4.07 -9.27 10.88
N THR A 216 3.83 -10.57 11.07
CA THR A 216 2.63 -11.01 11.80
C THR A 216 2.74 -10.69 13.30
N LEU A 217 1.62 -10.70 14.00
CA LEU A 217 1.61 -10.54 15.47
C LEU A 217 2.43 -11.64 16.16
N GLU A 218 2.51 -12.82 15.56
CA GLU A 218 3.30 -13.95 16.05
C GLU A 218 4.80 -13.76 15.80
N ASP A 219 5.18 -13.26 14.62
CA ASP A 219 6.57 -12.91 14.30
C ASP A 219 7.11 -11.84 15.24
N ILE A 220 6.32 -10.80 15.53
CA ILE A 220 6.70 -9.75 16.50
C ILE A 220 6.87 -10.35 17.89
N GLY A 221 5.91 -11.16 18.35
CA GLY A 221 5.94 -11.74 19.69
C GLY A 221 7.13 -12.68 19.91
N SER A 222 7.50 -13.44 18.87
CA SER A 222 8.56 -14.45 18.93
C SER A 222 9.95 -13.88 18.74
N SER A 223 10.09 -12.75 18.05
CA SER A 223 11.38 -12.15 17.70
C SER A 223 11.95 -11.21 18.77
N LEU A 224 11.31 -11.08 19.93
CA LEU A 224 11.79 -10.28 21.06
C LEU A 224 12.77 -11.07 21.93
N PRO A 225 13.73 -10.42 22.63
CA PRO A 225 14.66 -11.10 23.54
C PRO A 225 13.95 -11.91 24.64
N GLU A 226 12.84 -11.37 25.13
CA GLU A 226 11.87 -12.10 25.95
C GLU A 226 10.58 -12.28 25.12
N PRO A 227 10.31 -13.49 24.61
CA PRO A 227 9.13 -13.74 23.79
C PRO A 227 7.83 -13.47 24.55
N ILE A 228 6.86 -12.88 23.85
CA ILE A 228 5.52 -12.61 24.38
C ILE A 228 4.46 -13.22 23.48
N THR A 229 3.27 -13.45 24.04
CA THR A 229 2.17 -14.05 23.28
C THR A 229 1.66 -13.11 22.19
N ARG A 230 1.18 -13.70 21.09
CA ARG A 230 0.46 -12.99 20.01
C ARG A 230 -0.62 -12.04 20.54
N GLU A 231 -1.39 -12.50 21.54
CA GLU A 231 -2.45 -11.69 22.15
C GLU A 231 -1.90 -10.47 22.90
N ARG A 232 -0.73 -10.60 23.53
CA ARG A 232 -0.08 -9.47 24.20
C ARG A 232 0.38 -8.40 23.20
N VAL A 233 0.88 -8.82 22.03
CA VAL A 233 1.22 -7.90 20.93
C VAL A 233 -0.05 -7.19 20.45
N ARG A 234 -1.14 -7.91 20.19
CA ARG A 234 -2.44 -7.34 19.78
C ARG A 234 -2.93 -6.26 20.74
N GLN A 235 -2.89 -6.53 22.05
CA GLN A 235 -3.31 -5.58 23.08
C GLN A 235 -2.46 -4.31 23.11
N LYS A 236 -1.15 -4.44 22.87
CA LYS A 236 -0.23 -3.29 22.83
C LYS A 236 -0.43 -2.48 21.55
N GLU A 237 -0.63 -3.14 20.40
CA GLU A 237 -0.95 -2.52 19.11
C GLU A 237 -2.24 -1.70 19.21
N ALA A 238 -3.33 -2.29 19.70
CA ALA A 238 -4.61 -1.61 19.84
C ALA A 238 -4.51 -0.36 20.73
N LYS A 239 -3.81 -0.46 21.86
CA LYS A 239 -3.60 0.69 22.77
C LYS A 239 -2.75 1.80 22.15
N LEU A 240 -1.75 1.44 21.35
CA LEU A 240 -0.93 2.42 20.64
C LEU A 240 -1.78 3.17 19.61
N LEU A 241 -2.56 2.46 18.81
CA LEU A 241 -3.42 3.07 17.78
C LEU A 241 -4.51 3.96 18.40
N GLU A 242 -5.11 3.52 19.51
CA GLU A 242 -6.05 4.33 20.29
C GLU A 242 -5.38 5.62 20.80
N ALA A 243 -4.18 5.52 21.38
CA ALA A 243 -3.44 6.69 21.86
C ALA A 243 -3.02 7.63 20.73
N LEU A 244 -2.65 7.11 19.55
CA LEU A 244 -2.29 7.91 18.38
C LEU A 244 -3.50 8.69 17.86
N ALA A 245 -4.63 8.02 17.68
CA ALA A 245 -5.87 8.66 17.25
C ALA A 245 -6.31 9.74 18.25
N ALA A 246 -6.27 9.44 19.55
CA ALA A 246 -6.63 10.40 20.60
C ALA A 246 -5.72 11.64 20.60
N ALA A 247 -4.42 11.45 20.44
CA ALA A 247 -3.44 12.54 20.37
C ALA A 247 -3.62 13.42 19.12
N LEU A 248 -3.72 12.80 17.94
CA LEU A 248 -3.78 13.52 16.65
C LEU A 248 -5.12 14.23 16.43
N VAL A 249 -6.23 13.66 16.90
CA VAL A 249 -7.58 14.18 16.63
C VAL A 249 -8.13 15.01 17.79
N ASN A 250 -7.89 14.59 19.04
CA ASN A 250 -8.54 15.16 20.22
C ASN A 250 -7.58 15.89 21.17
N ASP A 251 -6.31 16.07 20.79
CA ASP A 251 -5.26 16.63 21.65
C ASP A 251 -5.12 15.89 23.00
N ASP A 252 -5.48 14.60 23.05
CA ASP A 252 -5.35 13.80 24.27
C ASP A 252 -4.06 12.97 24.25
N TYR A 253 -3.02 13.55 24.81
CA TYR A 253 -1.70 12.95 24.92
C TYR A 253 -1.47 12.17 26.22
N ALA A 254 -2.52 11.89 27.00
CA ALA A 254 -2.38 11.25 28.31
C ALA A 254 -1.59 9.94 28.30
N HIS A 255 -1.66 9.17 27.21
CA HIS A 255 -1.01 7.86 27.07
C HIS A 255 0.15 7.85 26.08
N LEU A 256 0.56 9.03 25.59
CA LEU A 256 1.60 9.17 24.60
C LEU A 256 2.76 9.98 25.19
N GLY A 257 3.98 9.42 25.10
CA GLY A 257 5.20 10.04 25.62
C GLY A 257 5.80 11.12 24.70
N VAL A 258 5.03 11.60 23.73
CA VAL A 258 5.42 12.62 22.75
C VAL A 258 4.26 13.58 22.54
N HIS A 259 4.55 14.77 22.05
CA HIS A 259 3.57 15.74 21.58
C HIS A 259 3.67 15.88 20.05
N PHE A 260 2.55 16.05 19.35
CA PHE A 260 2.57 16.33 17.90
C PHE A 260 2.49 17.83 17.66
N ARG A 261 3.28 18.35 16.73
CA ARG A 261 3.22 19.74 16.30
C ARG A 261 1.82 20.06 15.78
N PRO A 262 1.22 21.20 16.17
CA PRO A 262 -0.14 21.56 15.75
C PRO A 262 -0.32 21.54 14.23
N GLU A 263 0.66 22.02 13.46
CA GLU A 263 0.63 22.04 12.00
C GLU A 263 0.54 20.65 11.37
N PHE A 264 1.07 19.62 12.04
CA PHE A 264 0.95 18.22 11.62
C PHE A 264 -0.39 17.62 12.05
N ALA A 265 -0.78 17.85 13.31
CA ALA A 265 -2.05 17.35 13.86
C ALA A 265 -3.28 17.95 13.16
N ASP A 266 -3.18 19.18 12.68
CA ASP A 266 -4.30 19.90 12.05
C ASP A 266 -4.87 19.19 10.82
N TYR A 267 -4.02 18.58 9.98
CA TYR A 267 -4.49 17.77 8.85
C TYR A 267 -5.37 16.59 9.31
N TRP A 268 -5.01 15.92 10.40
CA TRP A 268 -5.81 14.85 10.98
C TRP A 268 -7.14 15.36 11.54
N LYS A 269 -7.13 16.53 12.19
CA LYS A 269 -8.35 17.18 12.71
C LYS A 269 -9.30 17.59 11.59
N ARG A 270 -8.78 18.17 10.49
CA ARG A 270 -9.58 18.50 9.30
C ARG A 270 -10.23 17.26 8.70
N ALA A 271 -9.48 16.16 8.56
CA ALA A 271 -10.03 14.91 8.07
C ALA A 271 -11.10 14.34 9.01
N ALA A 272 -10.84 14.33 10.32
CA ALA A 272 -11.82 13.88 11.30
C ALA A 272 -13.11 14.71 11.27
N ALA A 273 -13.00 16.03 11.06
CA ALA A 273 -14.16 16.91 10.88
C ALA A 273 -14.92 16.60 9.59
N ASN A 274 -14.22 16.37 8.46
CA ASN A 274 -14.85 16.02 7.19
C ASN A 274 -15.63 14.69 7.26
N PHE A 275 -15.13 13.72 8.03
CA PHE A 275 -15.78 12.42 8.18
C PHE A 275 -16.69 12.30 9.42
N ALA A 276 -16.92 13.40 10.15
CA ALA A 276 -17.69 13.36 11.39
C ALA A 276 -19.14 12.89 11.19
N ASP A 277 -19.76 13.27 10.07
CA ASP A 277 -21.15 12.98 9.72
C ASP A 277 -21.31 11.76 8.80
N ALA A 278 -20.21 11.12 8.41
CA ALA A 278 -20.26 9.93 7.55
C ALA A 278 -20.87 8.74 8.31
N GLU A 279 -21.59 7.86 7.60
CA GLU A 279 -22.06 6.58 8.14
C GLU A 279 -20.90 5.79 8.79
N GLU A 280 -21.20 4.86 9.71
CA GLU A 280 -20.15 4.12 10.44
C GLU A 280 -19.11 3.43 9.54
N ASP A 281 -19.55 3.12 8.33
CA ASP A 281 -18.84 2.40 7.31
C ASP A 281 -18.82 3.24 6.02
N ILE A 282 -17.63 3.60 5.54
CA ILE A 282 -17.47 4.25 4.23
C ILE A 282 -16.79 3.32 3.23
N THR A 283 -16.98 3.59 1.95
CA THR A 283 -16.27 2.86 0.88
C THR A 283 -14.83 3.35 0.78
N PHE A 284 -13.95 2.51 0.22
CA PHE A 284 -12.56 2.89 -0.06
C PHE A 284 -12.45 4.14 -0.94
N ALA A 285 -13.28 4.23 -1.98
CA ALA A 285 -13.32 5.40 -2.85
C ALA A 285 -13.70 6.67 -2.08
N ALA A 286 -14.74 6.61 -1.24
CA ALA A 286 -15.16 7.74 -0.41
C ALA A 286 -14.06 8.19 0.58
N LEU A 287 -13.29 7.24 1.14
CA LEU A 287 -12.15 7.56 2.00
C LEU A 287 -11.07 8.33 1.22
N VAL A 288 -10.66 7.80 0.07
CA VAL A 288 -9.59 8.40 -0.75
C VAL A 288 -10.01 9.78 -1.24
N ASP A 289 -11.23 9.90 -1.77
CA ASP A 289 -11.74 11.16 -2.32
C ASP A 289 -11.86 12.23 -1.24
N GLY A 290 -12.41 11.88 -0.07
CA GLY A 290 -12.52 12.79 1.06
C GLY A 290 -11.16 13.25 1.59
N LEU A 291 -10.14 12.38 1.59
CA LEU A 291 -8.78 12.76 2.00
C LEU A 291 -8.07 13.63 0.96
N VAL A 292 -8.21 13.32 -0.33
CA VAL A 292 -7.67 14.15 -1.43
C VAL A 292 -8.22 15.56 -1.35
N GLU A 293 -9.53 15.69 -1.17
CA GLU A 293 -10.21 16.98 -1.06
C GLU A 293 -9.80 17.72 0.21
N THR A 294 -9.86 17.07 1.38
CA THR A 294 -9.62 17.72 2.67
C THR A 294 -8.17 18.16 2.86
N TRP A 295 -7.22 17.38 2.35
CA TRP A 295 -5.80 17.67 2.50
C TRP A 295 -5.20 18.43 1.32
N GLY A 296 -5.90 18.50 0.18
CA GLY A 296 -5.34 19.07 -1.05
C GLY A 296 -4.10 18.30 -1.53
N VAL A 297 -4.12 16.97 -1.36
CA VAL A 297 -3.01 16.06 -1.69
C VAL A 297 -3.23 15.40 -3.05
N ASP A 298 -2.16 15.18 -3.81
CA ASP A 298 -2.22 14.39 -5.03
C ASP A 298 -2.61 12.93 -4.71
N ARG A 299 -3.56 12.39 -5.48
CA ARG A 299 -4.07 11.02 -5.27
C ARG A 299 -2.96 9.96 -5.32
N ALA A 300 -1.95 10.13 -6.18
CA ALA A 300 -0.83 9.18 -6.27
C ALA A 300 -0.02 9.14 -4.97
N ILE A 301 0.34 10.33 -4.44
CA ILE A 301 1.08 10.47 -3.19
C ILE A 301 0.27 9.93 -2.01
N LEU A 302 -1.04 10.23 -1.98
CA LEU A 302 -1.92 9.70 -0.95
C LEU A 302 -1.95 8.17 -0.97
N LEU A 303 -2.13 7.55 -2.14
CA LEU A 303 -2.22 6.08 -2.29
C LEU A 303 -0.93 5.37 -1.85
N GLU A 304 0.24 5.98 -2.06
CA GLU A 304 1.53 5.45 -1.61
C GLU A 304 1.60 5.33 -0.08
N HIS A 305 1.06 6.32 0.64
CA HIS A 305 1.06 6.36 2.11
C HIS A 305 -0.25 5.88 2.74
N LEU A 306 -1.27 5.56 1.93
CA LEU A 306 -2.61 5.24 2.42
C LEU A 306 -2.67 4.06 3.40
N PRO A 307 -1.91 2.96 3.23
CA PRO A 307 -1.94 1.86 4.19
C PRO A 307 -1.54 2.29 5.61
N LEU A 308 -0.62 3.26 5.71
CA LEU A 308 -0.16 3.82 6.97
C LEU A 308 -1.21 4.78 7.53
N ILE A 309 -1.68 5.70 6.69
CA ILE A 309 -2.71 6.68 7.04
C ILE A 309 -3.97 5.97 7.56
N ALA A 310 -4.50 5.03 6.80
CA ALA A 310 -5.69 4.27 7.16
C ALA A 310 -5.53 3.48 8.47
N THR A 311 -4.31 3.05 8.82
CA THR A 311 -4.05 2.37 10.10
C THR A 311 -4.32 3.32 11.28
N VAL A 312 -3.97 4.60 11.14
CA VAL A 312 -4.27 5.63 12.15
C VAL A 312 -5.76 5.96 12.16
N ILE A 313 -6.36 6.18 10.98
CA ILE A 313 -7.78 6.57 10.84
C ILE A 313 -8.72 5.48 11.38
N THR A 314 -8.43 4.21 11.08
CA THR A 314 -9.31 3.09 11.43
C THR A 314 -9.03 2.53 12.82
N GLY A 315 -7.89 2.89 13.42
CA GLY A 315 -7.42 2.32 14.68
C GLY A 315 -7.06 0.84 14.58
N GLU A 316 -6.95 0.29 13.37
CA GLU A 316 -6.66 -1.13 13.11
C GLU A 316 -5.66 -1.28 11.96
N VAL A 317 -4.73 -2.23 12.08
CA VAL A 317 -3.85 -2.59 10.96
C VAL A 317 -4.67 -3.37 9.94
N MET A 318 -5.21 -2.67 8.94
CA MET A 318 -6.08 -3.30 7.95
C MET A 318 -5.35 -4.35 7.11
N ALA A 319 -6.09 -5.41 6.73
CA ALA A 319 -5.59 -6.48 5.90
C ALA A 319 -5.35 -6.02 4.45
N THR A 320 -4.42 -6.70 3.76
CA THR A 320 -4.06 -6.49 2.36
C THR A 320 -5.24 -6.59 1.39
N SER A 321 -6.33 -7.25 1.79
CA SER A 321 -7.57 -7.38 1.01
C SER A 321 -8.40 -6.10 1.01
N VAL A 322 -8.31 -5.27 2.06
CA VAL A 322 -9.14 -4.06 2.22
C VAL A 322 -8.67 -2.92 1.31
N PHE A 323 -7.37 -2.82 1.09
CA PHE A 323 -6.78 -1.80 0.22
C PHE A 323 -6.74 -2.19 -1.26
N GLY A 324 -7.24 -3.39 -1.61
CA GLY A 324 -7.25 -3.93 -2.96
C GLY A 324 -5.85 -4.08 -3.60
N ASP A 325 -5.83 -4.30 -4.91
CA ASP A 325 -4.59 -4.35 -5.70
C ASP A 325 -3.99 -2.96 -5.93
N ALA A 326 -4.73 -1.88 -5.68
CA ALA A 326 -4.27 -0.49 -5.81
C ALA A 326 -3.02 -0.19 -4.97
N THR A 327 -2.95 -0.72 -3.76
CA THR A 327 -1.78 -0.57 -2.86
C THR A 327 -0.70 -1.64 -3.07
N ARG A 328 -0.96 -2.62 -3.95
CA ARG A 328 0.02 -3.63 -4.37
C ARG A 328 0.73 -3.26 -5.67
N LEU A 329 0.21 -2.28 -6.42
CA LEU A 329 0.89 -1.74 -7.60
C LEU A 329 2.24 -1.18 -7.18
N ASP A 330 3.31 -1.72 -7.77
CA ASP A 330 4.65 -1.19 -7.59
C ASP A 330 4.71 0.25 -8.14
N PRO A 331 5.28 1.21 -7.40
CA PRO A 331 5.40 2.61 -7.85
C PRO A 331 6.09 2.79 -9.21
N ARG A 332 6.93 1.84 -9.64
CA ARG A 332 7.57 1.88 -10.97
C ARG A 332 6.57 1.73 -12.12
N LEU A 333 5.45 1.03 -11.91
CA LEU A 333 4.36 1.01 -12.90
C LEU A 333 3.70 2.40 -13.05
N LEU A 334 3.74 3.21 -11.99
CA LEU A 334 3.18 4.55 -11.99
C LEU A 334 4.11 5.57 -12.64
N THR A 335 5.36 5.22 -12.90
CA THR A 335 6.36 6.11 -13.52
C THR A 335 6.68 5.73 -14.96
N LEU A 336 6.02 4.69 -15.50
CA LEU A 336 6.09 4.32 -16.91
C LEU A 336 5.86 5.54 -17.82
N SER A 337 6.66 5.61 -18.87
CA SER A 337 6.52 6.62 -19.91
C SER A 337 5.15 6.57 -20.58
N GLU A 338 4.71 7.68 -21.19
CA GLU A 338 3.45 7.72 -21.93
C GLU A 338 3.43 6.68 -23.05
N ALA A 339 4.56 6.46 -23.72
CA ALA A 339 4.70 5.44 -24.76
C ALA A 339 4.45 4.03 -24.20
N ASP A 340 5.02 3.70 -23.04
CA ASP A 340 4.88 2.38 -22.41
C ASP A 340 3.47 2.16 -21.85
N ARG A 341 2.84 3.20 -21.31
CA ARG A 341 1.44 3.14 -20.86
C ARG A 341 0.48 2.88 -22.01
N ASN A 342 0.76 3.44 -23.20
CA ASN A 342 -0.06 3.28 -24.39
C ASN A 342 0.14 1.93 -25.10
N ILE A 343 0.99 1.04 -24.58
CA ILE A 343 1.14 -0.31 -25.15
C ILE A 343 -0.19 -1.06 -25.02
N PRO A 344 -0.75 -1.57 -26.14
CA PRO A 344 -1.99 -2.35 -26.10
C PRO A 344 -1.83 -3.66 -25.34
N LEU A 345 -2.83 -4.02 -24.55
CA LEU A 345 -2.88 -5.29 -23.82
C LEU A 345 -2.83 -6.51 -24.75
N ARG A 346 -3.26 -6.38 -26.01
CA ARG A 346 -3.10 -7.43 -27.03
C ARG A 346 -1.66 -7.75 -27.43
N HIS A 347 -0.73 -6.86 -27.12
CA HIS A 347 0.69 -7.13 -27.34
C HIS A 347 1.31 -7.90 -26.16
N LEU A 348 0.58 -8.00 -25.04
CA LEU A 348 0.94 -8.80 -23.87
C LEU A 348 0.38 -10.22 -24.01
N GLN A 349 1.10 -11.21 -23.51
CA GLN A 349 0.77 -12.62 -23.65
C GLN A 349 -0.24 -13.07 -22.59
N ILE A 350 -1.37 -12.36 -22.50
CA ILE A 350 -2.40 -12.56 -21.47
C ILE A 350 -3.60 -13.39 -21.98
N GLY A 351 -3.52 -13.95 -23.18
CA GLY A 351 -4.54 -14.82 -23.74
C GLY A 351 -5.88 -14.12 -23.96
N ARG A 352 -6.97 -14.87 -23.74
CA ARG A 352 -8.36 -14.37 -23.87
C ARG A 352 -8.67 -13.19 -22.95
N ALA A 353 -7.89 -12.97 -21.90
CA ALA A 353 -8.06 -11.82 -21.01
C ALA A 353 -7.92 -10.49 -21.75
N ALA A 354 -7.04 -10.41 -22.77
CA ALA A 354 -6.87 -9.17 -23.56
C ALA A 354 -8.17 -8.75 -24.24
N ARG A 355 -8.89 -9.70 -24.84
CA ARG A 355 -10.18 -9.43 -25.51
C ARG A 355 -11.28 -9.08 -24.52
N ALA A 356 -11.37 -9.80 -23.40
CA ALA A 356 -12.36 -9.53 -22.35
C ALA A 356 -12.17 -8.15 -21.70
N LEU A 357 -10.92 -7.71 -21.53
CA LEU A 357 -10.58 -6.39 -20.99
C LEU A 357 -10.91 -5.27 -22.00
N ARG A 358 -10.57 -5.46 -23.28
CA ARG A 358 -10.93 -4.53 -24.36
C ARG A 358 -12.43 -4.32 -24.47
N GLN A 359 -13.23 -5.39 -24.35
CA GLN A 359 -14.69 -5.31 -24.31
C GLN A 359 -15.23 -4.42 -23.19
N ARG A 360 -14.44 -4.18 -22.14
CA ARG A 360 -14.76 -3.31 -21.02
C ARG A 360 -14.03 -1.96 -21.06
N GLY A 361 -13.47 -1.59 -22.21
CA GLY A 361 -12.77 -0.32 -22.43
C GLY A 361 -11.36 -0.25 -21.82
N LEU A 362 -10.75 -1.39 -21.50
CA LEU A 362 -9.38 -1.47 -21.02
C LEU A 362 -8.47 -1.98 -22.15
N ASP A 363 -7.89 -1.06 -22.91
CA ASP A 363 -7.13 -1.38 -24.13
C ASP A 363 -5.63 -1.45 -23.90
N THR A 364 -5.12 -0.67 -22.94
CA THR A 364 -3.69 -0.45 -22.73
C THR A 364 -3.23 -0.83 -21.32
N ILE A 365 -1.90 -0.92 -21.13
CA ILE A 365 -1.28 -1.06 -19.80
C ILE A 365 -1.72 0.09 -18.88
N GLY A 366 -1.75 1.32 -19.41
CA GLY A 366 -2.15 2.52 -18.69
C GLY A 366 -3.60 2.48 -18.21
N ASP A 367 -4.53 1.99 -19.05
CA ASP A 367 -5.95 1.84 -18.68
C ASP A 367 -6.11 0.86 -17.52
N LEU A 368 -5.43 -0.29 -17.60
CA LEU A 368 -5.47 -1.30 -16.55
C LEU A 368 -4.90 -0.77 -15.22
N ILE A 369 -3.73 -0.11 -15.25
CA ILE A 369 -3.14 0.51 -14.05
C ILE A 369 -4.10 1.55 -13.46
N SER A 370 -4.69 2.40 -14.31
CA SER A 370 -5.62 3.45 -13.88
C SER A 370 -6.88 2.86 -13.25
N ALA A 371 -7.46 1.82 -13.84
CA ALA A 371 -8.62 1.13 -13.30
C ALA A 371 -8.34 0.47 -11.94
N ILE A 372 -7.16 -0.15 -11.78
CA ILE A 372 -6.74 -0.71 -10.48
C ILE A 372 -6.58 0.40 -9.44
N ARG A 373 -5.95 1.53 -9.80
CA ARG A 373 -5.77 2.68 -8.88
C ARG A 373 -7.08 3.32 -8.46
N GLN A 374 -8.05 3.39 -9.38
CA GLN A 374 -9.39 3.90 -9.13
C GLN A 374 -10.24 2.90 -8.33
N GLY A 375 -9.75 1.67 -8.13
CA GLY A 375 -10.47 0.61 -7.42
C GLY A 375 -11.65 0.03 -8.21
N THR A 376 -11.76 0.35 -9.51
CA THR A 376 -12.81 -0.21 -10.39
C THR A 376 -12.51 -1.65 -10.78
N VAL A 377 -11.24 -2.06 -10.72
CA VAL A 377 -10.75 -3.40 -11.07
C VAL A 377 -9.85 -3.97 -9.98
N SER A 378 -9.98 -5.27 -9.73
CA SER A 378 -9.08 -6.05 -8.87
C SER A 378 -8.98 -7.50 -9.33
N ARG A 379 -8.08 -8.28 -8.73
CA ARG A 379 -7.96 -9.74 -8.91
C ARG A 379 -9.22 -10.49 -8.46
N ALA A 380 -10.06 -9.87 -7.64
CA ALA A 380 -11.37 -10.41 -7.23
C ALA A 380 -12.46 -10.16 -8.29
N SER A 381 -12.24 -9.24 -9.24
CA SER A 381 -13.19 -8.91 -10.30
C SER A 381 -13.36 -10.00 -11.36
N GLY A 382 -12.56 -11.07 -11.30
CA GLY A 382 -12.67 -12.25 -12.18
C GLY A 382 -11.32 -12.81 -12.64
N ALA A 383 -11.37 -13.97 -13.30
CA ALA A 383 -10.17 -14.68 -13.78
C ALA A 383 -9.34 -13.84 -14.78
N HIS A 384 -10.00 -13.14 -15.71
CA HIS A 384 -9.32 -12.31 -16.70
C HIS A 384 -8.52 -11.15 -16.07
N TYR A 385 -9.11 -10.46 -15.09
CA TYR A 385 -8.41 -9.40 -14.35
C TYR A 385 -7.25 -9.96 -13.53
N ARG A 386 -7.46 -11.12 -12.89
CA ARG A 386 -6.39 -11.78 -12.13
C ARG A 386 -5.18 -12.09 -13.01
N THR A 387 -5.40 -12.65 -14.19
CA THR A 387 -4.36 -12.91 -15.19
C THR A 387 -3.67 -11.61 -15.61
N ALA A 388 -4.42 -10.59 -16.01
CA ALA A 388 -3.82 -9.35 -16.51
C ALA A 388 -3.02 -8.60 -15.42
N ILE A 389 -3.52 -8.55 -14.19
CA ILE A 389 -2.81 -7.95 -13.06
C ILE A 389 -1.54 -8.74 -12.74
N ALA A 390 -1.56 -10.08 -12.80
CA ALA A 390 -0.34 -10.88 -12.62
C ALA A 390 0.72 -10.58 -13.70
N HIS A 391 0.31 -10.27 -14.94
CA HIS A 391 1.27 -9.89 -15.97
C HIS A 391 1.89 -8.51 -15.77
N LEU A 392 1.31 -7.62 -14.95
CA LEU A 392 1.98 -6.37 -14.57
C LEU A 392 3.27 -6.63 -13.77
N ASP A 393 3.33 -7.73 -13.02
CA ASP A 393 4.55 -8.15 -12.31
C ASP A 393 5.66 -8.54 -13.32
N HIS A 394 5.28 -9.14 -14.46
CA HIS A 394 6.22 -9.43 -15.55
C HIS A 394 6.64 -8.19 -16.33
N VAL A 395 5.72 -7.22 -16.51
CA VAL A 395 6.03 -5.91 -17.11
C VAL A 395 7.08 -5.19 -16.24
N LEU A 396 6.90 -5.18 -14.93
CA LEU A 396 7.86 -4.65 -13.97
C LEU A 396 9.23 -5.30 -14.05
N ALA A 397 9.27 -6.64 -14.13
CA ALA A 397 10.51 -7.40 -14.24
C ALA A 397 11.24 -7.17 -15.58
N SER A 398 10.57 -6.54 -16.55
CA SER A 398 11.10 -6.25 -17.89
C SER A 398 11.42 -4.78 -18.13
N LEU A 399 11.40 -3.95 -17.11
CA LEU A 399 11.86 -2.57 -17.24
C LEU A 399 13.38 -2.52 -17.36
N ASP A 400 13.89 -1.73 -18.29
CA ASP A 400 15.33 -1.50 -18.45
C ASP A 400 15.87 -0.49 -17.41
N GLU A 401 17.15 -0.13 -17.52
CA GLU A 401 17.81 0.82 -16.60
C GLU A 401 17.16 2.22 -16.62
N ASP A 402 16.53 2.59 -17.73
CA ASP A 402 15.82 3.87 -17.93
C ASP A 402 14.32 3.76 -17.61
N GLN A 403 13.86 2.62 -17.05
CA GLN A 403 12.47 2.31 -16.73
C GLN A 403 11.53 2.20 -17.94
N HIS A 404 12.07 1.95 -19.13
CA HIS A 404 11.29 1.65 -20.32
C HIS A 404 10.96 0.17 -20.41
N PHE A 405 9.81 -0.15 -21.01
CA PHE A 405 9.38 -1.52 -21.17
C PHE A 405 10.19 -2.25 -22.24
N ASP A 406 11.08 -3.16 -21.83
CA ASP A 406 11.78 -4.05 -22.75
C ASP A 406 10.95 -5.30 -23.05
N ARG A 407 10.27 -5.26 -24.19
CA ARG A 407 9.48 -6.38 -24.71
C ARG A 407 10.28 -7.67 -24.85
N LYS A 408 11.56 -7.63 -25.18
CA LYS A 408 12.38 -8.84 -25.35
C LYS A 408 12.60 -9.52 -24.00
N THR A 409 12.93 -8.74 -22.98
CA THR A 409 13.05 -9.23 -21.60
C THR A 409 11.71 -9.73 -21.08
N TYR A 410 10.61 -9.02 -21.33
CA TYR A 410 9.26 -9.47 -20.98
C TYR A 410 8.96 -10.87 -21.51
N LEU A 411 9.12 -11.08 -22.82
CA LEU A 411 8.84 -12.37 -23.48
C LEU A 411 9.71 -13.50 -22.92
N LYS A 412 10.98 -13.20 -22.61
CA LYS A 412 11.89 -14.16 -21.98
C LYS A 412 11.42 -14.54 -20.57
N THR A 413 10.98 -13.58 -19.77
CA THR A 413 10.51 -13.80 -18.39
C THR A 413 9.29 -14.72 -18.33
N ILE A 414 8.40 -14.61 -19.32
CA ILE A 414 7.20 -15.47 -19.42
C ILE A 414 7.41 -16.74 -20.25
N GLY A 415 8.63 -16.96 -20.77
CA GLY A 415 8.98 -18.16 -21.54
C GLY A 415 8.33 -18.25 -22.94
N VAL A 416 7.95 -17.11 -23.53
CA VAL A 416 7.30 -17.07 -24.84
C VAL A 416 8.34 -16.99 -25.96
N ARG A 417 8.21 -17.90 -26.94
CA ARG A 417 9.09 -17.96 -28.11
C ARG A 417 8.73 -16.89 -29.15
N ALA A 418 9.74 -16.35 -29.82
CA ALA A 418 9.55 -15.46 -30.98
C ALA A 418 9.57 -16.28 -32.28
N LEU A 419 8.63 -16.02 -33.17
CA LEU A 419 8.52 -16.63 -34.49
C LEU A 419 8.45 -15.56 -35.60
N PRO A 420 9.00 -15.82 -36.81
CA PRO A 420 9.88 -16.96 -37.15
C PRO A 420 11.16 -17.00 -36.30
N GLU A 421 11.87 -18.15 -36.29
CA GLU A 421 13.07 -18.32 -35.45
C GLU A 421 14.13 -17.27 -35.76
N ASP A 422 14.33 -16.96 -37.03
CA ASP A 422 15.23 -15.92 -37.53
C ASP A 422 14.48 -14.85 -38.32
N ASP A 423 15.03 -13.62 -38.33
CA ASP A 423 14.54 -12.58 -39.22
C ASP A 423 14.94 -12.89 -40.66
N PRO A 424 14.03 -12.78 -41.65
CA PRO A 424 14.37 -13.04 -43.05
C PRO A 424 15.42 -12.04 -43.54
N SER A 425 16.41 -12.52 -44.29
CA SER A 425 17.46 -11.66 -44.88
C SER A 425 16.91 -10.69 -45.95
N GLY A 426 15.73 -10.98 -46.50
CA GLY A 426 15.03 -10.11 -47.43
C GLY A 426 13.70 -10.69 -47.94
N PRO A 427 13.00 -9.98 -48.84
CA PRO A 427 11.68 -10.38 -49.33
C PRO A 427 11.65 -11.74 -50.03
N ARG A 428 12.67 -12.09 -50.81
CA ARG A 428 12.77 -13.39 -51.50
C ARG A 428 12.75 -14.56 -50.50
N GLU A 429 13.54 -14.47 -49.44
CA GLU A 429 13.57 -15.46 -48.38
C GLU A 429 12.24 -15.51 -47.62
N PHE A 430 11.66 -14.35 -47.30
CA PHE A 430 10.35 -14.28 -46.68
C PHE A 430 9.27 -15.01 -47.51
N MET A 431 9.23 -14.78 -48.83
CA MET A 431 8.24 -15.44 -49.71
C MET A 431 8.46 -16.94 -49.78
N ARG A 432 9.71 -17.38 -49.93
CA ARG A 432 10.08 -18.80 -49.96
C ARG A 432 9.63 -19.54 -48.69
N ASP A 433 9.85 -18.92 -47.53
CA ASP A 433 9.65 -19.57 -46.23
C ASP A 433 8.28 -19.24 -45.61
N LEU A 434 7.45 -18.44 -46.27
CA LEU A 434 6.18 -17.93 -45.72
C LEU A 434 5.25 -19.06 -45.24
N ALA A 435 5.04 -20.07 -46.07
CA ALA A 435 4.17 -21.20 -45.73
C ALA A 435 4.73 -22.02 -44.55
N ALA A 436 6.05 -22.19 -44.47
CA ALA A 436 6.69 -22.88 -43.36
C ALA A 436 6.53 -22.08 -42.05
N ASN A 437 6.82 -20.78 -42.09
CA ASN A 437 6.68 -19.88 -40.94
C ASN A 437 5.24 -19.84 -40.40
N VAL A 438 4.23 -19.79 -41.28
CA VAL A 438 2.82 -19.86 -40.86
C VAL A 438 2.47 -21.24 -40.30
N SER A 439 3.05 -22.32 -40.85
CA SER A 439 2.89 -23.66 -40.27
C SER A 439 3.46 -23.76 -38.85
N ASP A 440 4.60 -23.12 -38.58
CA ASP A 440 5.24 -23.11 -37.26
C ASP A 440 4.48 -22.27 -36.24
N ILE A 441 3.87 -21.16 -36.70
CA ILE A 441 2.90 -20.37 -35.92
C ILE A 441 1.73 -21.26 -35.49
N LEU A 442 1.12 -22.00 -36.43
CA LEU A 442 0.01 -22.91 -36.15
C LEU A 442 0.44 -24.11 -35.29
N ALA A 443 1.67 -24.58 -35.42
CA ALA A 443 2.22 -25.65 -34.57
C ALA A 443 2.43 -25.18 -33.12
N ALA A 444 2.66 -23.89 -32.90
CA ALA A 444 2.87 -23.32 -31.57
C ALA A 444 1.61 -23.35 -30.72
N ASN A 445 0.51 -22.87 -31.31
CA ASN A 445 -0.75 -22.71 -30.62
C ASN A 445 -1.91 -22.74 -31.64
N PRO A 446 -2.32 -23.94 -32.07
CA PRO A 446 -3.33 -24.06 -33.10
C PRO A 446 -4.71 -23.65 -32.56
N PRO A 447 -5.48 -22.79 -33.27
CA PRO A 447 -6.83 -22.40 -32.83
C PRO A 447 -7.82 -23.59 -32.83
N ARG A 448 -7.55 -24.59 -33.66
CA ARG A 448 -8.28 -25.87 -33.76
C ARG A 448 -7.31 -27.03 -33.89
N MET A 449 -7.72 -28.21 -33.42
CA MET A 449 -6.86 -29.40 -33.35
C MET A 449 -6.10 -29.71 -34.65
N ARG A 450 -6.71 -29.49 -35.83
CA ARG A 450 -6.11 -29.84 -37.13
C ARG A 450 -5.72 -28.63 -37.98
N SER A 451 -5.58 -27.44 -37.37
CA SER A 451 -5.32 -26.18 -38.08
C SER A 451 -4.08 -26.28 -38.97
N ARG A 452 -2.99 -26.85 -38.42
CA ARG A 452 -1.71 -26.97 -39.13
C ARG A 452 -1.82 -27.92 -40.31
N GLU A 453 -2.40 -29.10 -40.10
CA GLU A 453 -2.51 -30.14 -41.12
C GLU A 453 -3.40 -29.69 -42.28
N ILE A 454 -4.55 -29.08 -41.97
CA ILE A 454 -5.44 -28.48 -42.97
C ILE A 454 -4.69 -27.39 -43.75
N PHE A 455 -3.94 -26.53 -43.05
CA PHE A 455 -3.16 -25.48 -43.70
C PHE A 455 -2.12 -26.04 -44.69
N VAL A 456 -1.33 -27.04 -44.28
CA VAL A 456 -0.26 -27.64 -45.09
C VAL A 456 -0.78 -28.45 -46.28
N LEU A 457 -1.87 -29.19 -46.08
CA LEU A 457 -2.45 -30.06 -47.11
C LEU A 457 -3.32 -29.29 -48.12
N ARG A 458 -3.83 -28.12 -47.71
CA ARG A 458 -4.87 -27.44 -48.47
C ARG A 458 -4.65 -25.93 -48.64
N THR A 459 -4.62 -25.17 -47.55
CA THR A 459 -4.62 -23.70 -47.58
C THR A 459 -3.37 -23.11 -48.25
N ALA A 460 -2.18 -23.60 -47.87
CA ALA A 460 -0.90 -23.13 -48.39
C ALA A 460 -0.55 -23.66 -49.79
N ARG A 461 -1.45 -24.43 -50.41
CA ARG A 461 -1.23 -25.06 -51.72
C ARG A 461 -1.96 -24.32 -52.82
N SER A 462 -1.33 -24.29 -54.01
CA SER A 462 -1.99 -23.86 -55.25
C SER A 462 -3.17 -24.76 -55.58
N MET A 463 -4.10 -24.29 -56.43
CA MET A 463 -5.25 -25.10 -56.85
C MET A 463 -4.86 -26.43 -57.51
N ALA A 464 -3.70 -26.49 -58.19
CA ALA A 464 -3.21 -27.69 -58.86
C ALA A 464 -2.79 -28.80 -57.89
N THR A 465 -2.27 -28.44 -56.71
CA THR A 465 -1.73 -29.39 -55.73
C THR A 465 -2.55 -29.49 -54.44
N ARG A 466 -3.59 -28.67 -54.31
CA ARG A 466 -4.49 -28.62 -53.16
C ARG A 466 -5.42 -29.83 -53.11
N LEU A 467 -5.53 -30.46 -51.94
CA LEU A 467 -6.55 -31.49 -51.69
C LEU A 467 -7.97 -30.89 -51.61
N THR A 468 -8.96 -31.66 -52.09
CA THR A 468 -10.38 -31.31 -51.86
C THR A 468 -10.72 -31.43 -50.38
N MET A 469 -11.85 -30.86 -49.96
CA MET A 469 -12.29 -30.96 -48.56
C MET A 469 -12.49 -32.43 -48.16
N GLU A 470 -13.05 -33.24 -49.05
CA GLU A 470 -13.32 -34.66 -48.86
C GLU A 470 -12.02 -35.45 -48.73
N LYS A 471 -11.06 -35.25 -49.63
CA LYS A 471 -9.75 -35.92 -49.55
C LYS A 471 -8.94 -35.50 -48.33
N THR A 472 -9.02 -34.22 -47.94
CA THR A 472 -8.38 -33.75 -46.71
C THR A 472 -9.04 -34.41 -45.50
N ALA A 473 -10.37 -34.56 -45.52
CA ALA A 473 -11.11 -35.21 -44.46
C ALA A 473 -10.77 -36.72 -44.36
N GLU A 474 -10.60 -37.41 -45.49
CA GLU A 474 -10.12 -38.80 -45.54
C GLU A 474 -8.72 -38.95 -44.92
N VAL A 475 -7.78 -38.06 -45.28
CA VAL A 475 -6.40 -38.08 -44.75
C VAL A 475 -6.35 -37.80 -43.24
N LEU A 476 -7.26 -36.95 -42.75
CA LEU A 476 -7.31 -36.53 -41.34
C LEU A 476 -8.35 -37.28 -40.50
N ASP A 477 -8.90 -38.37 -41.05
CA ASP A 477 -9.94 -39.21 -40.43
C ASP A 477 -11.11 -38.39 -39.87
N THR A 478 -11.78 -37.63 -40.74
CA THR A 478 -12.87 -36.74 -40.34
C THR A 478 -13.89 -36.45 -41.44
N TYR A 479 -14.73 -35.44 -41.22
CA TYR A 479 -15.78 -35.03 -42.14
C TYR A 479 -15.42 -33.71 -42.84
N GLY A 480 -15.76 -33.61 -44.12
CA GLY A 480 -15.55 -32.40 -44.93
C GLY A 480 -16.09 -31.10 -44.30
N PRO A 481 -17.29 -31.09 -43.69
CA PRO A 481 -17.79 -29.92 -42.96
C PRO A 481 -16.89 -29.47 -41.80
N SER A 482 -16.26 -30.41 -41.09
CA SER A 482 -15.31 -30.10 -40.02
C SER A 482 -14.05 -29.45 -40.57
N VAL A 483 -13.51 -29.97 -41.67
CA VAL A 483 -12.35 -29.37 -42.37
C VAL A 483 -12.66 -27.94 -42.78
N LYS A 484 -13.84 -27.68 -43.37
CA LYS A 484 -14.24 -26.33 -43.78
C LYS A 484 -14.33 -25.38 -42.59
N ARG A 485 -14.96 -25.81 -41.49
CA ARG A 485 -15.10 -25.00 -40.27
C ARG A 485 -13.73 -24.68 -39.68
N GLU A 486 -12.87 -25.69 -39.51
CA GLU A 486 -11.53 -25.50 -38.96
C GLU A 486 -10.64 -24.64 -39.88
N GLU A 487 -10.73 -24.79 -41.20
CA GLU A 487 -10.04 -23.91 -42.17
C GLU A 487 -10.48 -22.45 -42.00
N THR A 488 -11.79 -22.21 -41.84
CA THR A 488 -12.35 -20.86 -41.66
C THR A 488 -11.87 -20.23 -40.35
N ASP A 489 -11.98 -20.96 -39.24
CA ASP A 489 -11.54 -20.49 -37.91
C ASP A 489 -10.03 -20.24 -37.88
N THR A 490 -9.25 -21.11 -38.54
CA THR A 490 -7.79 -20.97 -38.65
C THR A 490 -7.41 -19.69 -39.38
N LEU A 491 -8.07 -19.40 -40.50
CA LEU A 491 -7.77 -18.21 -41.29
C LEU A 491 -8.19 -16.91 -40.58
N ALA A 492 -9.34 -16.92 -39.90
CA ALA A 492 -9.77 -15.79 -39.08
C ALA A 492 -8.75 -15.51 -37.96
N TRP A 493 -8.29 -16.55 -37.26
CA TRP A 493 -7.29 -16.43 -36.21
C TRP A 493 -5.92 -15.95 -36.75
N LEU A 494 -5.46 -16.48 -37.88
CA LEU A 494 -4.20 -16.04 -38.51
C LEU A 494 -4.25 -14.57 -38.91
N ASN A 495 -5.39 -14.10 -39.42
CA ASN A 495 -5.59 -12.69 -39.73
C ASN A 495 -5.53 -11.81 -38.47
N GLU A 496 -6.23 -12.21 -37.41
CA GLU A 496 -6.25 -11.48 -36.13
C GLU A 496 -4.85 -11.40 -35.49
N VAL A 497 -4.08 -12.50 -35.52
CA VAL A 497 -2.75 -12.57 -34.94
C VAL A 497 -1.70 -11.83 -35.79
N ILE A 498 -1.68 -12.04 -37.11
CA ILE A 498 -0.63 -11.51 -38.00
C ILE A 498 -0.91 -10.06 -38.40
N LEU A 499 -2.15 -9.76 -38.80
CA LEU A 499 -2.53 -8.44 -39.34
C LEU A 499 -3.20 -7.57 -38.27
N GLY A 500 -4.09 -8.15 -37.46
CA GLY A 500 -4.72 -7.48 -36.33
C GLY A 500 -3.76 -7.20 -35.16
N GLY A 501 -2.62 -7.89 -35.13
CA GLY A 501 -1.60 -7.74 -34.10
C GLY A 501 -2.00 -8.29 -32.73
N ASP A 502 -3.03 -9.14 -32.65
CA ASP A 502 -3.47 -9.73 -31.37
C ASP A 502 -2.60 -10.93 -30.96
N GLN A 503 -1.37 -10.61 -30.55
CA GLN A 503 -0.39 -11.62 -30.15
C GLN A 503 -0.71 -12.27 -28.81
N ALA A 504 -1.63 -11.70 -28.01
CA ALA A 504 -2.11 -12.28 -26.77
C ALA A 504 -2.70 -13.67 -26.98
N LEU A 505 -3.41 -13.88 -28.10
CA LEU A 505 -4.03 -15.15 -28.46
C LEU A 505 -3.04 -16.20 -28.96
N ALA A 506 -1.86 -15.76 -29.40
CA ALA A 506 -0.95 -16.60 -30.17
C ALA A 506 -0.08 -17.49 -29.27
N GLY A 507 0.16 -17.12 -28.01
CA GLY A 507 1.13 -17.81 -27.16
C GLY A 507 2.56 -17.77 -27.70
N ILE A 508 2.80 -16.93 -28.70
CA ILE A 508 4.05 -16.67 -29.39
C ILE A 508 4.16 -15.16 -29.64
N ALA A 509 5.38 -14.67 -29.77
CA ALA A 509 5.63 -13.33 -30.26
C ALA A 509 5.98 -13.37 -31.73
N LEU A 510 5.37 -12.51 -32.54
CA LEU A 510 5.79 -12.34 -33.93
C LEU A 510 6.92 -11.33 -34.02
N ARG A 511 8.00 -11.70 -34.73
CA ARG A 511 9.15 -10.82 -34.92
C ARG A 511 8.75 -9.54 -35.67
N PRO A 512 9.28 -8.36 -35.29
CA PRO A 512 8.90 -7.10 -35.92
C PRO A 512 9.13 -7.04 -37.44
N VAL A 513 10.21 -7.66 -37.94
CA VAL A 513 10.50 -7.70 -39.38
C VAL A 513 9.43 -8.47 -40.14
N PHE A 514 9.04 -9.64 -39.63
CA PHE A 514 7.99 -10.48 -40.20
C PHE A 514 6.65 -9.74 -40.28
N VAL A 515 6.24 -9.10 -39.18
CA VAL A 515 4.98 -8.32 -39.11
C VAL A 515 5.01 -7.13 -40.07
N ARG A 516 6.14 -6.41 -40.16
CA ARG A 516 6.29 -5.26 -41.08
C ARG A 516 6.13 -5.67 -42.55
N ILE A 517 6.68 -6.81 -42.95
CA ILE A 517 6.51 -7.32 -44.32
C ILE A 517 5.05 -7.66 -44.58
N TRP A 518 4.35 -8.29 -43.63
CA TRP A 518 2.91 -8.55 -43.73
C TRP A 518 2.06 -7.28 -43.85
N TYR A 519 2.39 -6.21 -43.12
CA TYR A 519 1.72 -4.92 -43.30
C TYR A 519 1.93 -4.36 -44.71
N ARG A 520 3.15 -4.45 -45.24
CA ARG A 520 3.42 -4.00 -46.63
C ARG A 520 2.66 -4.85 -47.65
N ILE A 521 2.59 -6.16 -47.45
CA ILE A 521 1.77 -7.07 -48.28
C ILE A 521 0.30 -6.64 -48.23
N ASN A 522 -0.20 -6.29 -47.05
CA ASN A 522 -1.57 -5.87 -46.84
C ASN A 522 -1.90 -4.55 -47.55
N GLU A 523 -0.98 -3.58 -47.56
CA GLU A 523 -1.10 -2.33 -48.34
C GLU A 523 -1.15 -2.60 -49.85
N VAL A 524 -0.25 -3.43 -50.36
CA VAL A 524 -0.19 -3.76 -51.79
C VAL A 524 -1.46 -4.49 -52.26
N PHE A 525 -2.07 -5.30 -51.38
CA PHE A 525 -3.35 -5.95 -51.66
C PHE A 525 -4.48 -4.93 -51.84
N ASP A 526 -4.48 -3.84 -51.07
CA ASP A 526 -5.43 -2.74 -51.21
C ASP A 526 -5.19 -1.96 -52.51
N GLU A 527 -3.93 -1.69 -52.86
CA GLU A 527 -3.54 -1.05 -54.12
C GLU A 527 -4.00 -1.87 -55.34
N ALA A 528 -3.94 -3.19 -55.24
CA ALA A 528 -4.41 -4.12 -56.27
C ALA A 528 -5.95 -4.31 -56.27
N ASN A 529 -6.67 -3.71 -55.31
CA ASN A 529 -8.13 -3.79 -55.19
C ASN A 529 -8.67 -5.24 -55.20
N GLY A 530 -7.90 -6.13 -54.57
CA GLY A 530 -8.18 -7.55 -54.44
C GLY A 530 -7.97 -8.40 -55.70
N ASP A 531 -7.50 -7.83 -56.81
CA ASP A 531 -7.15 -8.57 -58.02
C ASP A 531 -5.85 -9.35 -57.81
N ALA A 532 -5.89 -10.68 -57.95
CA ALA A 532 -4.76 -11.53 -57.61
C ALA A 532 -3.57 -11.41 -58.57
N GLU A 533 -3.81 -11.17 -59.86
CA GLU A 533 -2.72 -10.99 -60.83
C GLU A 533 -2.04 -9.64 -60.65
N LEU A 534 -2.83 -8.57 -60.46
CA LEU A 534 -2.27 -7.25 -60.13
C LEU A 534 -1.54 -7.27 -58.79
N PHE A 535 -2.08 -7.98 -57.80
CA PHE A 535 -1.44 -8.12 -56.50
C PHE A 535 -0.06 -8.79 -56.60
N GLN A 536 0.05 -9.90 -57.34
CA GLN A 536 1.34 -10.56 -57.57
C GLN A 536 2.35 -9.62 -58.24
N ARG A 537 1.93 -8.93 -59.31
CA ARG A 537 2.78 -7.97 -60.04
C ARG A 537 3.23 -6.81 -59.17
N TYR A 538 2.31 -6.21 -58.40
CA TYR A 538 2.62 -5.09 -57.52
C TYR A 538 3.51 -5.50 -56.35
N LEU A 539 3.34 -6.72 -55.82
CA LEU A 539 4.23 -7.25 -54.79
C LEU A 539 5.65 -7.46 -55.32
N ALA A 540 5.79 -8.08 -56.48
CA ALA A 540 7.08 -8.31 -57.14
C ALA A 540 7.81 -6.98 -57.35
N ALA A 541 7.11 -5.97 -57.90
CA ALA A 541 7.65 -4.62 -58.09
C ALA A 541 8.00 -3.93 -56.75
N THR A 542 7.12 -4.00 -55.76
CA THR A 542 7.32 -3.36 -54.44
C THR A 542 8.53 -3.92 -53.71
N PHE A 543 8.76 -5.22 -53.82
CA PHE A 543 9.87 -5.90 -53.14
C PHE A 543 11.13 -6.05 -53.99
N GLY A 544 11.09 -5.66 -55.27
CA GLY A 544 12.22 -5.78 -56.20
C GLY A 544 12.63 -7.22 -56.46
N ILE A 545 11.64 -8.13 -56.56
CA ILE A 545 11.84 -9.57 -56.82
C ILE A 545 11.01 -10.01 -58.03
N ASP A 546 11.29 -11.21 -58.55
CA ASP A 546 10.57 -11.74 -59.71
C ASP A 546 9.17 -12.24 -59.33
N GLU A 547 8.19 -12.14 -60.25
CA GLU A 547 6.84 -12.67 -60.01
C GLU A 547 6.84 -14.17 -59.65
N GLY A 548 7.80 -14.93 -60.18
CA GLY A 548 7.99 -16.35 -59.86
C GLY A 548 8.50 -16.62 -58.44
N ASP A 549 9.12 -15.64 -57.78
CA ASP A 549 9.48 -15.73 -56.35
C ASP A 549 8.25 -15.49 -55.46
N VAL A 550 7.25 -14.74 -55.95
CA VAL A 550 6.00 -14.41 -55.23
C VAL A 550 4.95 -15.51 -55.40
N GLU A 551 4.86 -16.11 -56.59
CA GLU A 551 3.84 -17.10 -56.95
C GLU A 551 3.66 -18.23 -55.91
N PRO A 552 4.72 -18.85 -55.36
CA PRO A 552 4.58 -19.93 -54.38
C PRO A 552 3.95 -19.48 -53.05
N ALA A 553 4.08 -18.20 -52.70
CA ALA A 553 3.57 -17.60 -51.47
C ALA A 553 2.10 -17.12 -51.59
N MET A 554 1.61 -16.92 -52.83
CA MET A 554 0.26 -16.41 -53.11
C MET A 554 -0.86 -17.18 -52.40
N PRO A 555 -0.86 -18.54 -52.35
CA PRO A 555 -1.88 -19.28 -51.62
C PRO A 555 -2.01 -18.88 -50.15
N THR A 556 -0.87 -18.71 -49.46
CA THR A 556 -0.82 -18.33 -48.05
C THR A 556 -1.25 -16.87 -47.87
N MET A 557 -0.72 -15.94 -48.67
CA MET A 557 -1.05 -14.52 -48.55
C MET A 557 -2.54 -14.27 -48.78
N ILE A 558 -3.11 -14.77 -49.88
CA ILE A 558 -4.53 -14.60 -50.18
C ILE A 558 -5.40 -15.22 -49.10
N ALA A 559 -5.06 -16.42 -48.62
CA ALA A 559 -5.88 -17.09 -47.61
C ALA A 559 -5.91 -16.32 -46.28
N VAL A 560 -4.77 -15.80 -45.81
CA VAL A 560 -4.70 -15.02 -44.57
C VAL A 560 -5.39 -13.65 -44.73
N LEU A 561 -5.24 -12.99 -45.87
CA LEU A 561 -5.85 -11.66 -46.11
C LEU A 561 -7.37 -11.73 -46.27
N THR A 562 -7.89 -12.81 -46.87
CA THR A 562 -9.28 -12.87 -47.35
C THR A 562 -10.15 -13.84 -46.56
N GLY A 563 -9.55 -14.76 -45.80
CA GLY A 563 -10.28 -15.86 -45.17
C GLY A 563 -10.66 -16.98 -46.14
N TYR A 564 -10.17 -16.94 -47.39
CA TYR A 564 -10.54 -17.89 -48.44
C TYR A 564 -9.32 -18.47 -49.18
N PRO A 565 -9.29 -19.78 -49.46
CA PRO A 565 -8.20 -20.40 -50.23
C PRO A 565 -8.08 -19.85 -51.67
N TYR A 566 -6.84 -19.57 -52.12
CA TYR A 566 -6.53 -19.03 -53.45
C TYR A 566 -6.93 -19.95 -54.63
N GLY A 567 -7.36 -19.41 -55.77
CA GLY A 567 -7.45 -20.13 -57.06
C GLY A 567 -8.84 -20.22 -57.72
N ARG A 568 -9.94 -19.87 -57.05
CA ARG A 568 -11.29 -19.90 -57.67
C ARG A 568 -11.77 -18.54 -58.20
N LEU A 569 -11.20 -17.45 -57.71
CA LEU A 569 -11.64 -16.09 -58.01
C LEU A 569 -10.44 -15.31 -58.56
N GLY A 570 -10.65 -14.50 -59.58
CA GLY A 570 -9.64 -13.52 -60.02
C GLY A 570 -9.56 -12.31 -59.08
N ARG A 571 -10.64 -12.05 -58.34
CA ARG A 571 -10.76 -10.93 -57.41
C ARG A 571 -11.31 -11.36 -56.07
N TYR A 572 -10.71 -10.85 -55.01
CA TYR A 572 -10.99 -11.20 -53.63
C TYR A 572 -11.41 -9.97 -52.82
N THR A 573 -12.21 -10.19 -51.79
CA THR A 573 -12.54 -9.17 -50.81
C THR A 573 -11.76 -9.46 -49.53
N ARG A 574 -11.26 -8.41 -48.87
CA ARG A 574 -10.61 -8.54 -47.57
C ARG A 574 -11.58 -9.12 -46.55
N MET A 575 -11.06 -9.92 -45.63
CA MET A 575 -11.80 -10.33 -44.45
C MET A 575 -12.11 -9.09 -43.59
N ALA A 576 -13.39 -8.83 -43.35
CA ALA A 576 -13.77 -7.75 -42.44
C ALA A 576 -13.24 -8.08 -41.04
N ALA A 577 -12.64 -7.10 -40.37
CA ALA A 577 -12.36 -7.23 -38.95
C ALA A 577 -13.70 -7.55 -38.27
N ALA A 578 -13.77 -8.68 -37.56
CA ALA A 578 -14.99 -9.04 -36.87
C ALA A 578 -15.38 -7.87 -35.94
N PRO A 579 -16.62 -7.35 -35.99
CA PRO A 579 -17.09 -6.49 -34.92
C PRO A 579 -16.92 -7.28 -33.62
N ILE A 580 -16.59 -6.59 -32.53
CA ILE A 580 -16.48 -7.21 -31.21
C ILE A 580 -17.87 -7.78 -30.90
N VAL A 581 -18.10 -9.05 -31.23
CA VAL A 581 -19.38 -9.71 -30.98
C VAL A 581 -19.50 -9.86 -29.47
N GLU A 582 -20.61 -9.37 -28.93
CA GLU A 582 -21.13 -9.71 -27.61
C GLU A 582 -21.48 -11.21 -27.60
N GLU A 583 -20.48 -12.07 -27.67
CA GLU A 583 -20.67 -13.46 -27.26
C GLU A 583 -20.63 -13.44 -25.73
N GLU A 584 -21.81 -13.26 -25.14
CA GLU A 584 -22.08 -13.70 -23.77
C GLU A 584 -21.82 -15.21 -23.72
N GLU A 585 -20.56 -15.62 -23.52
CA GLU A 585 -20.31 -16.94 -22.96
C GLU A 585 -21.07 -16.98 -21.63
N PRO A 586 -21.93 -17.98 -21.40
CA PRO A 586 -22.65 -18.09 -20.15
C PRO A 586 -21.61 -18.23 -19.05
N PHE A 587 -21.54 -17.21 -18.21
CA PHE A 587 -20.83 -17.30 -16.94
C PHE A 587 -21.32 -18.58 -16.25
N GLU A 588 -20.39 -19.47 -15.91
CA GLU A 588 -20.63 -20.41 -14.82
C GLU A 588 -20.91 -19.55 -13.58
N THR A 589 -22.19 -19.33 -13.32
CA THR A 589 -22.71 -18.71 -12.12
C THR A 589 -22.51 -19.67 -10.95
N GLU A 590 -21.26 -19.87 -10.55
CA GLU A 590 -20.98 -20.17 -9.15
C GLU A 590 -21.11 -18.85 -8.39
N GLU A 591 -22.28 -18.65 -7.78
CA GLU A 591 -22.55 -17.75 -6.64
C GLU A 591 -21.88 -16.36 -6.70
N VAL A 592 -22.14 -15.58 -7.75
CA VAL A 592 -21.77 -14.15 -7.79
C VAL A 592 -22.75 -13.28 -6.97
N ALA A 593 -23.73 -13.88 -6.27
CA ALA A 593 -24.80 -13.15 -5.60
C ALA A 593 -24.48 -12.64 -4.17
N GLU A 594 -23.34 -12.97 -3.55
CA GLU A 594 -23.00 -12.44 -2.21
C GLU A 594 -21.66 -11.70 -2.09
N ALA A 595 -20.80 -11.67 -3.12
CA ALA A 595 -19.41 -11.21 -3.00
C ALA A 595 -19.11 -9.79 -3.53
N THR A 596 -20.11 -8.93 -3.75
CA THR A 596 -19.89 -7.54 -4.23
C THR A 596 -20.49 -6.49 -3.29
N SER A 597 -20.54 -6.77 -1.99
CA SER A 597 -20.62 -5.67 -1.03
C SER A 597 -19.30 -4.88 -1.10
N PRO A 598 -19.30 -3.58 -1.43
CA PRO A 598 -18.07 -2.79 -1.39
C PRO A 598 -17.46 -2.91 0.00
N ILE A 599 -16.14 -3.15 0.06
CA ILE A 599 -15.44 -3.30 1.34
C ILE A 599 -15.67 -2.03 2.17
N ARG A 600 -16.31 -2.21 3.31
CA ARG A 600 -16.70 -1.15 4.24
C ARG A 600 -15.57 -0.89 5.24
N ILE A 601 -15.17 0.37 5.36
CA ILE A 601 -14.08 0.83 6.23
C ILE A 601 -14.67 1.56 7.44
N LYS A 602 -14.30 1.11 8.65
CA LYS A 602 -14.71 1.71 9.92
C LYS A 602 -13.73 2.78 10.38
N LEU A 603 -14.21 4.01 10.57
CA LEU A 603 -13.40 5.17 10.94
C LEU A 603 -13.26 5.35 12.47
N LYS A 604 -12.87 4.29 13.20
CA LYS A 604 -12.86 4.33 14.68
C LYS A 604 -11.94 5.41 15.26
N GLY A 605 -10.82 5.71 14.60
CA GLY A 605 -9.84 6.70 15.08
C GLY A 605 -10.28 8.16 14.93
N PHE A 606 -11.27 8.45 14.09
CA PHE A 606 -11.79 9.82 13.89
C PHE A 606 -13.01 10.15 14.73
N ARG A 607 -13.54 9.18 15.48
CA ARG A 607 -14.70 9.41 16.34
C ARG A 607 -14.28 10.01 17.67
N ARG A 608 -14.99 11.07 18.07
CA ARG A 608 -14.93 11.58 19.45
C ARG A 608 -15.53 10.52 20.36
N THR A 609 -14.70 9.86 21.15
CA THR A 609 -15.16 9.11 22.31
C THR A 609 -15.65 10.11 23.35
N HIS A 610 -16.97 10.24 23.47
CA HIS A 610 -17.62 11.03 24.51
C HIS A 610 -17.30 10.53 25.92
#